data_AF-A0A7C7UIH1-F1
#
_entry.id   AF-A0A7C7UIH1-F1
#
_cell.length_a   1.000
_cell.length_b   1.000
_cell.length_c   1.000
_cell.angle_alpha   90.00
_cell.angle_beta   90.00
_cell.angle_gamma   90.00
#
_symmetry.space_group_name_H-M   'P 1'
#
loop_
_entity.id
_entity.type
_entity.pdbx_description
1 polymer ?
#
loop_
_entity_poly.entity_id
_entity_poly.type
_entity_poly.pdbx_seq_one_letter_code
_entity_poly.pdbx_strand_id
1 'polypeptide(L)'
;MKGLQNQYLDLARNYLDEGEEIKARQIVLTHRKFGPESPEIHVQWAILCEELGMAKQAQECYERALKLDPTNQECLYRFACLHRNVGRYEKSIRFLRKLLRQNPAHIEARNLLRENYEAIGLEGQAKAVSPEKERSESVTVERYFPPPVGKEDIETFLDLFSGREIGFALQELDPNTGTPKYEFRAAPLDAETVTKHLLGKITLAGYPLRSDNTVRYAALSVRIPLRVKETYAKQQSYLVFLGENMRSYVLKLAQFARTVDIPSYPEERGSEGFRLWFFFQDFDHFLRVKEFLKEFIEHAPDPESHFVLEPILPTRPVGIGWVEQCINLPLGIDRCSHRRCFFLRDDGSPYENQFIFLKKIRRIPLRVATKRLRSLRGPERKYLNNTLSFPDPVERLMSRCSAIAYLIQKAVSGQMLRREEKVILFYSVGLLDDDGNVIHRVLEPTPDYNYTKTKRQLERLQRNPISCLKIRSMIPEITASVDCLCQFDLRGGKYPSPLLHVRPHMVPASQEFLVSEGIPLKEAAERYIHLSRHVEEEKRILERLEKVLEKHFSRKGISEYATREIKVVRRSLNGQSRWVLEYV
;
A
#
# COMPACT_ATOMS: atom_id res chain seq x y z
N MET A 1 28.67 -37.00 7.01
CA MET A 1 27.46 -36.16 7.01
C MET A 1 26.73 -36.09 5.66
N LYS A 2 27.40 -36.03 4.49
CA LYS A 2 26.72 -36.08 3.17
C LYS A 2 25.87 -37.35 2.93
N GLY A 3 26.34 -38.51 3.37
CA GLY A 3 25.64 -39.79 3.15
C GLY A 3 24.30 -39.95 3.90
N LEU A 4 24.15 -39.35 5.09
CA LEU A 4 22.96 -39.58 5.92
C LEU A 4 21.70 -38.91 5.35
N GLN A 5 21.81 -37.71 4.76
CA GLN A 5 20.64 -37.05 4.16
C GLN A 5 20.18 -37.72 2.87
N ASN A 6 21.11 -38.21 2.03
CA ASN A 6 20.74 -39.00 0.86
C ASN A 6 19.98 -40.25 1.29
N GLN A 7 20.45 -40.94 2.34
CA GLN A 7 19.73 -42.10 2.90
C GLN A 7 18.29 -41.78 3.34
N TYR A 8 18.07 -40.67 4.05
CA TYR A 8 16.71 -40.30 4.47
C TYR A 8 15.83 -39.81 3.31
N LEU A 9 16.42 -39.14 2.32
CA LEU A 9 15.72 -38.72 1.12
C LEU A 9 15.27 -39.95 0.31
N ASP A 10 16.17 -40.91 0.09
CA ASP A 10 15.89 -42.16 -0.61
C ASP A 10 14.86 -43.01 0.16
N LEU A 11 14.98 -43.07 1.48
CA LEU A 11 13.98 -43.75 2.33
C LEU A 11 12.60 -43.11 2.21
N ALA A 12 12.51 -41.78 2.22
CA ALA A 12 11.23 -41.09 2.07
C ALA A 12 10.62 -41.28 0.67
N ARG A 13 11.45 -41.38 -0.37
CA ARG A 13 11.01 -41.73 -1.73
C ARG A 13 10.49 -43.16 -1.82
N ASN A 14 11.21 -44.13 -1.25
CA ASN A 14 10.75 -45.51 -1.24
C ASN A 14 9.38 -45.64 -0.54
N TYR A 15 9.19 -44.96 0.60
CA TYR A 15 7.87 -44.93 1.24
C TYR A 15 6.79 -44.29 0.37
N LEU A 16 7.13 -43.26 -0.42
CA LEU A 16 6.18 -42.67 -1.36
C LEU A 16 5.82 -43.64 -2.50
N ASP A 17 6.82 -44.34 -3.06
CA ASP A 17 6.63 -45.33 -4.12
C ASP A 17 5.82 -46.55 -3.64
N GLU A 18 5.96 -46.92 -2.36
CA GLU A 18 5.16 -47.95 -1.68
C GLU A 18 3.73 -47.49 -1.31
N GLY A 19 3.39 -46.22 -1.53
CA GLY A 19 2.08 -45.63 -1.17
C GLY A 19 1.94 -45.25 0.31
N GLU A 20 3.00 -45.36 1.09
CA GLU A 20 3.08 -45.08 2.53
C GLU A 20 3.32 -43.57 2.80
N GLU A 21 2.40 -42.73 2.31
CA GLU A 21 2.56 -41.27 2.28
C GLU A 21 2.79 -40.64 3.67
N ILE A 22 2.14 -41.17 4.71
CA ILE A 22 2.26 -40.64 6.09
C ILE A 22 3.70 -40.81 6.60
N LYS A 23 4.32 -41.96 6.35
CA LYS A 23 5.70 -42.24 6.75
C LYS A 23 6.68 -41.35 5.99
N ALA A 24 6.47 -41.17 4.68
CA ALA A 24 7.26 -40.27 3.85
C ALA A 24 7.20 -38.81 4.38
N ARG A 25 5.99 -38.30 4.67
CA ARG A 25 5.79 -36.97 5.25
C ARG A 25 6.48 -36.81 6.59
N GLN A 26 6.45 -37.83 7.45
CA GLN A 26 7.11 -37.78 8.76
C GLN A 26 8.63 -37.64 8.62
N ILE A 27 9.25 -38.39 7.71
CA ILE A 27 10.70 -38.30 7.43
C ILE A 27 11.08 -36.93 6.87
N VAL A 28 10.27 -36.38 5.96
CA VAL A 28 10.46 -35.01 5.44
C VAL A 28 10.37 -33.98 6.57
N LEU A 29 9.44 -34.14 7.51
CA LEU A 29 9.27 -33.21 8.61
C LEU A 29 10.46 -33.20 9.57
N THR A 30 11.00 -34.39 9.87
CA THR A 30 12.12 -34.55 10.79
C THR A 30 13.45 -34.21 10.15
N HIS A 31 13.74 -34.64 8.92
CA HIS A 31 15.12 -34.64 8.39
C HIS A 31 15.44 -33.53 7.38
N ARG A 32 14.47 -32.89 6.72
CA ARG A 32 14.76 -31.85 5.68
C ARG A 32 15.59 -30.67 6.18
N LYS A 33 15.60 -30.42 7.49
CA LYS A 33 16.29 -29.30 8.13
C LYS A 33 17.70 -29.64 8.63
N PHE A 34 18.06 -30.92 8.71
CA PHE A 34 19.33 -31.37 9.28
C PHE A 34 20.20 -32.02 8.22
N GLY A 35 21.31 -31.37 7.84
CA GLY A 35 22.25 -31.94 6.87
C GLY A 35 23.10 -30.93 6.13
N PRO A 36 23.92 -31.38 5.16
CA PRO A 36 24.91 -30.56 4.50
C PRO A 36 24.31 -29.40 3.72
N GLU A 37 25.03 -28.28 3.68
CA GLU A 37 24.76 -27.09 2.89
C GLU A 37 25.02 -27.31 1.38
N SER A 38 24.37 -28.32 0.77
CA SER A 38 24.38 -28.50 -0.69
C SER A 38 23.07 -27.96 -1.27
N PRO A 39 23.11 -27.10 -2.30
CA PRO A 39 21.89 -26.63 -2.95
C PRO A 39 21.12 -27.79 -3.60
N GLU A 40 21.82 -28.78 -4.17
CA GLU A 40 21.22 -29.92 -4.86
C GLU A 40 20.32 -30.74 -3.92
N ILE A 41 20.80 -31.06 -2.71
CA ILE A 41 20.03 -31.88 -1.77
C ILE A 41 18.75 -31.16 -1.33
N HIS A 42 18.81 -29.84 -1.17
CA HIS A 42 17.64 -29.04 -0.86
C HIS A 42 16.64 -28.96 -2.02
N VAL A 43 17.11 -28.92 -3.27
CA VAL A 43 16.24 -29.05 -4.45
C VAL A 43 15.53 -30.42 -4.44
N GLN A 44 16.24 -31.51 -4.15
CA GLN A 44 15.64 -32.84 -4.11
C GLN A 44 14.61 -33.00 -2.99
N TRP A 45 14.89 -32.48 -1.79
CA TRP A 45 13.89 -32.43 -0.71
C TRP A 45 12.67 -31.59 -1.10
N ALA A 46 12.86 -30.50 -1.83
CA ALA A 46 11.76 -29.66 -2.29
C ALA A 46 10.88 -30.40 -3.30
N ILE A 47 11.47 -31.12 -4.26
CA ILE A 47 10.74 -31.95 -5.24
C ILE A 47 9.88 -33.00 -4.52
N LEU A 48 10.45 -33.73 -3.56
CA LEU A 48 9.71 -34.71 -2.77
C LEU A 48 8.57 -34.04 -1.97
N CYS A 49 8.80 -32.84 -1.43
CA CYS A 49 7.73 -32.08 -0.78
C CYS A 49 6.62 -31.69 -1.76
N GLU A 50 6.92 -31.37 -3.02
CA GLU A 50 5.90 -31.09 -4.04
C GLU A 50 5.04 -32.32 -4.34
N GLU A 51 5.67 -33.48 -4.53
CA GLU A 51 4.99 -34.76 -4.76
C GLU A 51 4.04 -35.13 -3.61
N LEU A 52 4.44 -34.81 -2.37
CA LEU A 52 3.64 -35.02 -1.15
C LEU A 52 2.60 -33.92 -0.88
N GLY A 53 2.45 -32.93 -1.76
CA GLY A 53 1.55 -31.78 -1.56
C GLY A 53 1.95 -30.82 -0.44
N MET A 54 3.19 -30.91 0.05
CA MET A 54 3.76 -30.11 1.15
C MET A 54 4.37 -28.79 0.65
N ALA A 55 3.55 -27.93 0.03
CA ALA A 55 4.00 -26.72 -0.65
C ALA A 55 4.80 -25.74 0.25
N LYS A 56 4.46 -25.62 1.54
CA LYS A 56 5.19 -24.76 2.48
C LYS A 56 6.61 -25.26 2.72
N GLN A 57 6.77 -26.57 2.89
CA GLN A 57 8.05 -27.22 3.10
C GLN A 57 8.89 -27.22 1.82
N ALA A 58 8.27 -27.40 0.66
CA ALA A 58 8.92 -27.23 -0.64
C ALA A 58 9.51 -25.82 -0.79
N GLN A 59 8.73 -24.78 -0.46
CA GLN A 59 9.19 -23.39 -0.45
C GLN A 59 10.40 -23.19 0.48
N GLU A 60 10.36 -23.69 1.71
CA GLU A 60 11.49 -23.60 2.66
C GLU A 60 12.78 -24.24 2.09
N CYS A 61 12.64 -25.38 1.41
CA CYS A 61 13.75 -26.10 0.80
C CYS A 61 14.33 -25.32 -0.41
N TYR A 62 13.49 -24.80 -1.31
CA TYR A 62 13.97 -23.97 -2.42
C TYR A 62 14.62 -22.66 -1.96
N GLU A 63 14.09 -22.01 -0.93
CA GLU A 63 14.69 -20.80 -0.37
C GLU A 63 16.10 -21.07 0.18
N ARG A 64 16.33 -22.24 0.80
CA ARG A 64 17.66 -22.66 1.24
C ARG A 64 18.57 -22.98 0.07
N ALA A 65 18.09 -23.72 -0.93
CA ALA A 65 18.85 -24.02 -2.14
C ALA A 65 19.34 -22.72 -2.82
N LEU A 66 18.45 -21.74 -3.02
CA LEU A 66 18.82 -20.45 -3.61
C LEU A 66 19.65 -19.53 -2.71
N LYS A 67 19.67 -19.79 -1.40
CA LYS A 67 20.57 -19.09 -0.47
C LYS A 67 22.02 -19.59 -0.64
N LEU A 68 22.17 -20.90 -0.88
CA LEU A 68 23.47 -21.53 -1.10
C LEU A 68 24.00 -21.30 -2.51
N ASP A 69 23.14 -21.48 -3.52
CA ASP A 69 23.44 -21.17 -4.91
C ASP A 69 22.32 -20.32 -5.52
N PRO A 70 22.48 -18.99 -5.54
CA PRO A 70 21.51 -18.08 -6.16
C PRO A 70 21.37 -18.28 -7.68
N THR A 71 22.24 -19.02 -8.34
CA THR A 71 22.28 -19.21 -9.80
C THR A 71 21.81 -20.59 -10.24
N ASN A 72 21.37 -21.45 -9.31
CA ASN A 72 20.90 -22.79 -9.62
C ASN A 72 19.65 -22.73 -10.54
N GLN A 73 19.83 -23.10 -11.81
CA GLN A 73 18.80 -22.96 -12.84
C GLN A 73 17.57 -23.83 -12.57
N GLU A 74 17.80 -25.08 -12.21
CA GLU A 74 16.75 -26.05 -11.89
C GLU A 74 15.91 -25.58 -10.70
N CYS A 75 16.58 -25.09 -9.65
CA CYS A 75 15.91 -24.53 -8.49
C CYS A 75 15.08 -23.29 -8.86
N LEU A 76 15.61 -22.38 -9.68
CA LEU A 76 14.89 -21.19 -10.13
C LEU A 76 13.63 -21.57 -10.93
N TYR A 77 13.74 -22.54 -11.84
CA TYR A 77 12.63 -23.01 -12.67
C TYR A 77 11.55 -23.69 -11.82
N ARG A 78 11.91 -24.70 -11.02
CA ARG A 78 10.94 -25.42 -10.18
C ARG A 78 10.27 -24.52 -9.16
N PHE A 79 11.02 -23.63 -8.53
CA PHE A 79 10.43 -22.70 -7.58
C PHE A 79 9.45 -21.72 -8.26
N ALA A 80 9.72 -21.34 -9.51
CA ALA A 80 8.77 -20.60 -10.31
C ALA A 80 7.50 -21.42 -10.62
N CYS A 81 7.62 -22.70 -10.96
CA CYS A 81 6.49 -23.61 -11.16
C CYS A 81 5.64 -23.71 -9.89
N LEU A 82 6.26 -23.97 -8.73
CA LEU A 82 5.57 -24.02 -7.44
C LEU A 82 4.80 -22.72 -7.17
N HIS A 83 5.43 -21.56 -7.41
CA HIS A 83 4.76 -20.28 -7.22
C HIS A 83 3.58 -20.07 -8.17
N ARG A 84 3.71 -20.44 -9.45
CA ARG A 84 2.60 -20.39 -10.41
C ARG A 84 1.45 -21.31 -9.99
N ASN A 85 1.75 -22.53 -9.57
CA ASN A 85 0.74 -23.52 -9.16
C ASN A 85 -0.08 -23.03 -7.95
N VAL A 86 0.55 -22.29 -7.04
CA VAL A 86 -0.09 -21.64 -5.89
C VAL A 86 -0.68 -20.26 -6.24
N GLY A 87 -0.68 -19.86 -7.52
CA GLY A 87 -1.26 -18.60 -8.01
C GLY A 87 -0.45 -17.34 -7.75
N ARG A 88 0.83 -17.47 -7.36
CA ARG A 88 1.75 -16.34 -7.07
C ARG A 88 2.59 -15.98 -8.31
N TYR A 89 1.94 -15.45 -9.34
CA TYR A 89 2.53 -15.16 -10.65
C TYR A 89 3.71 -14.17 -10.61
N GLU A 90 3.68 -13.11 -9.81
CA GLU A 90 4.76 -12.12 -9.65
C GLU A 90 6.05 -12.79 -9.16
N LYS A 91 5.95 -13.65 -8.15
CA LYS A 91 7.11 -14.40 -7.63
C LYS A 91 7.64 -15.35 -8.70
N SER A 92 6.74 -16.04 -9.39
CA SER A 92 7.10 -16.92 -10.51
C SER A 92 7.84 -16.16 -11.61
N ILE A 93 7.27 -15.04 -12.10
CA ILE A 93 7.90 -14.12 -13.07
C ILE A 93 9.27 -13.66 -12.59
N ARG A 94 9.43 -13.30 -11.32
CA ARG A 94 10.72 -12.86 -10.78
C ARG A 94 11.80 -13.95 -10.90
N PHE A 95 11.49 -15.19 -10.55
CA PHE A 95 12.43 -16.32 -10.67
C PHE A 95 12.71 -16.66 -12.13
N LEU A 96 11.69 -16.69 -12.98
CA LEU A 96 11.84 -16.92 -14.43
C LEU A 96 12.69 -15.86 -15.11
N ARG A 97 12.49 -14.58 -14.79
CA ARG A 97 13.33 -13.49 -15.32
C ARG A 97 14.78 -13.64 -14.86
N LYS A 98 15.02 -14.10 -13.62
CA LYS A 98 16.37 -14.35 -13.12
C LYS A 98 17.03 -15.51 -13.89
N LEU A 99 16.29 -16.59 -14.10
CA LEU A 99 16.71 -17.75 -14.89
C LEU A 99 17.04 -17.37 -16.34
N LEU A 100 16.14 -16.66 -17.03
CA LEU A 100 16.29 -16.27 -18.44
C LEU A 100 17.37 -15.21 -18.68
N ARG A 101 17.80 -14.48 -17.65
CA ARG A 101 19.01 -13.64 -17.74
C ARG A 101 20.30 -14.46 -17.75
N GLN A 102 20.30 -15.64 -17.14
CA GLN A 102 21.45 -16.55 -17.09
C GLN A 102 21.45 -17.48 -18.30
N ASN A 103 20.29 -18.04 -18.63
CA ASN A 103 20.08 -18.93 -19.75
C ASN A 103 18.90 -18.45 -20.61
N PRO A 104 19.12 -17.53 -21.55
CA PRO A 104 18.10 -17.07 -22.48
C PRO A 104 17.55 -18.19 -23.39
N ALA A 105 18.22 -19.34 -23.51
CA ALA A 105 17.79 -20.44 -24.37
C ALA A 105 16.83 -21.42 -23.68
N HIS A 106 16.53 -21.25 -22.39
CA HIS A 106 15.64 -22.15 -21.66
C HIS A 106 14.17 -22.00 -22.10
N ILE A 107 13.71 -22.94 -22.93
CA ILE A 107 12.41 -22.88 -23.63
C ILE A 107 11.25 -22.97 -22.63
N GLU A 108 11.31 -23.91 -21.70
CA GLU A 108 10.27 -24.17 -20.71
C GLU A 108 10.09 -22.97 -19.77
N ALA A 109 11.18 -22.34 -19.35
CA ALA A 109 11.14 -21.12 -18.54
C ALA A 109 10.52 -19.95 -19.30
N ARG A 110 10.83 -19.81 -20.60
CA ARG A 110 10.26 -18.77 -21.47
C ARG A 110 8.76 -18.99 -21.69
N ASN A 111 8.34 -20.23 -21.94
CA ASN A 111 6.93 -20.58 -22.09
C ASN A 111 6.14 -20.32 -20.80
N LEU A 112 6.68 -20.74 -19.65
CA LEU A 112 6.07 -20.47 -18.35
C LEU A 112 5.97 -18.97 -18.06
N LEU A 113 6.96 -18.19 -18.49
CA LEU A 113 6.96 -16.74 -18.32
C LEU A 113 5.88 -16.08 -19.19
N ARG A 114 5.71 -16.54 -20.44
CA ARG A 114 4.64 -16.11 -21.34
C ARG A 114 3.27 -16.39 -20.72
N GLU A 115 3.01 -17.62 -20.29
CA GLU A 115 1.75 -18.01 -19.65
C GLU A 115 1.45 -17.20 -18.39
N ASN A 116 2.49 -16.93 -17.58
CA ASN A 116 2.33 -16.08 -16.40
C ASN A 116 1.92 -14.65 -16.76
N TYR A 117 2.46 -14.08 -17.85
CA TYR A 117 2.06 -12.77 -18.33
C TYR A 117 0.63 -12.75 -18.87
N GLU A 118 0.24 -13.78 -19.62
CA GLU A 118 -1.13 -13.95 -20.13
C GLU A 118 -2.13 -14.03 -18.97
N ALA A 119 -1.81 -14.83 -17.93
CA ALA A 119 -2.66 -15.00 -16.76
C ALA A 119 -2.94 -13.68 -16.01
N ILE A 120 -2.00 -12.74 -16.01
CA ILE A 120 -2.14 -11.43 -15.35
C ILE A 120 -2.51 -10.28 -16.30
N GLY A 121 -2.79 -10.58 -17.58
CA GLY A 121 -3.25 -9.62 -18.58
C GLY A 121 -2.15 -8.71 -19.16
N LEU A 122 -0.89 -9.13 -19.12
CA LEU A 122 0.27 -8.39 -19.67
C LEU A 122 0.65 -8.91 -21.06
N GLU A 123 -0.30 -8.82 -22.00
CA GLU A 123 -0.20 -9.38 -23.36
C GLU A 123 1.04 -8.92 -24.12
N GLY A 124 1.45 -7.66 -23.96
CA GLY A 124 2.63 -7.13 -24.63
C GLY A 124 3.93 -7.75 -24.09
N GLN A 125 3.99 -8.04 -22.79
CA GLN A 125 5.12 -8.77 -22.20
C GLN A 125 5.12 -10.24 -22.62
N ALA A 126 3.94 -10.87 -22.70
CA ALA A 126 3.80 -12.22 -23.23
C ALA A 126 4.32 -12.29 -24.68
N LYS A 127 3.87 -11.37 -25.54
CA LYS A 127 4.31 -11.27 -26.94
C LYS A 127 5.81 -11.01 -27.08
N ALA A 128 6.38 -10.17 -26.23
CA ALA A 128 7.81 -9.88 -26.26
C ALA A 128 8.66 -11.12 -26.00
N VAL A 129 8.23 -12.02 -25.11
CA VAL A 129 8.94 -13.26 -24.81
C VAL A 129 8.59 -14.42 -25.74
N SER A 130 7.54 -14.29 -26.57
CA SER A 130 7.18 -15.31 -27.56
C SER A 130 8.25 -15.48 -28.65
N PRO A 131 8.39 -16.69 -29.23
CA PRO A 131 9.25 -16.95 -30.39
C PRO A 131 8.91 -16.01 -31.56
N GLU A 132 9.91 -15.65 -32.36
CA GLU A 132 9.75 -14.67 -33.45
C GLU A 132 8.64 -15.02 -34.45
N LYS A 133 8.44 -16.32 -34.73
CA LYS A 133 7.37 -16.81 -35.61
C LYS A 133 5.95 -16.51 -35.08
N GLU A 134 5.76 -16.52 -33.76
CA GLU A 134 4.47 -16.24 -33.12
C GLU A 134 4.22 -14.73 -32.90
N ARG A 135 5.27 -13.89 -32.97
CA ARG A 135 5.16 -12.43 -32.85
C ARG A 135 4.42 -11.80 -34.03
N SER A 136 4.48 -12.41 -35.21
CA SER A 136 3.82 -11.92 -36.43
C SER A 136 2.37 -12.38 -36.59
N GLU A 137 1.99 -13.51 -35.98
CA GLU A 137 0.68 -14.16 -36.23
C GLU A 137 -0.40 -13.84 -35.18
N SER A 138 -0.02 -13.35 -34.00
CA SER A 138 -0.97 -12.95 -32.97
C SER A 138 -1.12 -11.43 -32.89
N VAL A 139 -2.29 -10.94 -33.30
CA VAL A 139 -3.21 -10.10 -32.51
C VAL A 139 -4.13 -9.32 -33.46
N THR A 140 -5.43 -9.49 -33.25
CA THR A 140 -6.46 -8.50 -33.57
C THR A 140 -6.13 -7.20 -32.85
N VAL A 141 -5.26 -6.38 -33.44
CA VAL A 141 -5.17 -4.97 -33.04
C VAL A 141 -6.57 -4.44 -33.27
N GLU A 142 -7.21 -3.88 -32.25
CA GLU A 142 -8.41 -3.06 -32.45
C GLU A 142 -8.13 -2.18 -33.67
N ARG A 143 -8.94 -2.30 -34.72
CA ARG A 143 -8.78 -1.54 -35.96
C ARG A 143 -9.11 -0.07 -35.67
N TYR A 144 -8.24 0.58 -34.92
CA TYR A 144 -8.22 2.01 -34.76
C TYR A 144 -7.40 2.55 -35.92
N PHE A 145 -8.08 3.14 -36.89
CA PHE A 145 -7.45 3.93 -37.92
C PHE A 145 -7.27 5.34 -37.35
N PRO A 146 -6.07 5.70 -36.84
CA PRO A 146 -5.86 7.06 -36.39
C PRO A 146 -6.15 8.01 -37.56
N PRO A 147 -6.88 9.11 -37.33
CA PRO A 147 -7.01 10.13 -38.36
C PRO A 147 -5.62 10.64 -38.77
N PRO A 148 -5.46 11.19 -39.99
CA PRO A 148 -4.21 11.77 -40.44
C PRO A 148 -3.69 12.77 -39.38
N VAL A 149 -2.45 12.58 -38.94
CA VAL A 149 -1.84 13.45 -37.94
C VAL A 149 -1.43 14.76 -38.62
N GLY A 150 -2.11 15.85 -38.28
CA GLY A 150 -1.79 17.18 -38.79
C GLY A 150 -0.62 17.83 -38.06
N LYS A 151 -0.01 18.84 -38.69
CA LYS A 151 1.09 19.61 -38.08
C LYS A 151 0.68 20.28 -36.76
N GLU A 152 -0.50 20.90 -36.73
CA GLU A 152 -1.06 21.53 -35.52
C GLU A 152 -1.28 20.51 -34.38
N ASP A 153 -1.63 19.26 -34.70
CA ASP A 153 -1.87 18.23 -33.70
C ASP A 153 -0.56 17.85 -33.00
N ILE A 154 0.53 17.79 -33.76
CA ILE A 154 1.89 17.56 -33.25
C ILE A 154 2.33 18.73 -32.37
N GLU A 155 2.13 19.97 -32.82
CA GLU A 155 2.46 21.18 -32.05
C GLU A 155 1.69 21.23 -30.73
N THR A 156 0.39 20.91 -30.76
CA THR A 156 -0.46 20.83 -29.56
C THR A 156 0.06 19.75 -28.60
N PHE A 157 0.44 18.58 -29.12
CA PHE A 157 0.97 17.50 -28.30
C PHE A 157 2.30 17.87 -27.64
N LEU A 158 3.23 18.46 -28.41
CA LEU A 158 4.52 18.93 -27.89
C LEU A 158 4.34 20.01 -26.82
N ASP A 159 3.39 20.93 -27.02
CA ASP A 159 3.09 21.96 -26.03
C ASP A 159 2.45 21.37 -24.76
N LEU A 160 1.51 20.44 -24.87
CA LEU A 160 0.89 19.82 -23.69
C LEU A 160 1.87 18.99 -22.86
N PHE A 161 2.75 18.23 -23.51
CA PHE A 161 3.66 17.27 -22.86
C PHE A 161 5.12 17.75 -22.81
N SER A 162 5.34 19.06 -22.91
CA SER A 162 6.66 19.67 -22.72
C SER A 162 7.19 19.45 -21.31
N GLY A 163 8.41 18.98 -21.19
CA GLY A 163 9.13 18.88 -19.92
C GLY A 163 10.59 19.22 -20.16
N ARG A 164 11.47 18.26 -19.86
CA ARG A 164 12.91 18.32 -20.12
C ARG A 164 13.22 18.79 -21.55
N GLU A 165 14.15 19.72 -21.67
CA GLU A 165 14.49 20.38 -22.93
C GLU A 165 15.18 19.43 -23.92
N ILE A 166 16.06 18.57 -23.40
CA ILE A 166 16.81 17.57 -24.18
C ILE A 166 16.74 16.25 -23.42
N GLY A 167 16.22 15.22 -24.08
CA GLY A 167 16.09 13.90 -23.49
C GLY A 167 14.65 13.41 -23.46
N PHE A 168 14.40 12.30 -24.15
CA PHE A 168 13.20 11.49 -23.99
C PHE A 168 13.58 10.03 -23.83
N ALA A 169 12.60 9.17 -23.53
CA ALA A 169 12.82 7.73 -23.47
C ALA A 169 11.88 6.99 -24.41
N LEU A 170 12.36 5.88 -24.96
CA LEU A 170 11.52 4.91 -25.66
C LEU A 170 11.24 3.73 -24.74
N GLN A 171 9.96 3.35 -24.63
CA GLN A 171 9.58 2.13 -23.93
C GLN A 171 9.83 0.93 -24.85
N GLU A 172 10.73 0.06 -24.43
CA GLU A 172 11.02 -1.22 -25.06
C GLU A 172 10.76 -2.37 -24.08
N LEU A 173 10.51 -3.56 -24.61
CA LEU A 173 10.42 -4.78 -23.81
C LEU A 173 11.64 -5.64 -24.10
N ASP A 174 12.30 -6.07 -23.03
CA ASP A 174 13.38 -7.03 -23.13
C ASP A 174 12.87 -8.34 -23.76
N PRO A 175 13.45 -8.83 -24.87
CA PRO A 175 12.91 -9.97 -25.61
C PRO A 175 13.02 -11.30 -24.86
N ASN A 176 13.88 -11.38 -23.84
CA ASN A 176 14.06 -12.60 -23.05
C ASN A 176 13.17 -12.61 -21.81
N THR A 177 12.98 -11.44 -21.20
CA THR A 177 12.33 -11.33 -19.88
C THR A 177 11.00 -10.60 -19.92
N GLY A 178 10.64 -9.94 -21.02
CA GLY A 178 9.48 -9.06 -21.13
C GLY A 178 9.56 -7.82 -20.24
N THR A 179 10.70 -7.56 -19.58
CA THR A 179 10.83 -6.45 -18.63
C THR A 179 10.78 -5.12 -19.40
N PRO A 180 9.96 -4.14 -18.99
CA PRO A 180 9.98 -2.82 -19.60
C PRO A 180 11.31 -2.14 -19.32
N LYS A 181 11.94 -1.62 -20.38
CA LYS A 181 13.14 -0.80 -20.36
C LYS A 181 12.81 0.55 -20.98
N TYR A 182 13.44 1.58 -20.46
CA TYR A 182 13.33 2.94 -20.95
C TYR A 182 14.69 3.34 -21.52
N GLU A 183 14.82 3.29 -22.84
CA GLU A 183 16.05 3.68 -23.52
C GLU A 183 16.09 5.19 -23.67
N PHE A 184 17.03 5.84 -22.98
CA PHE A 184 17.21 7.28 -23.04
C PHE A 184 17.78 7.71 -24.40
N ARG A 185 17.18 8.72 -25.00
CA ARG A 185 17.63 9.37 -26.24
C ARG A 185 18.00 10.82 -25.93
N ALA A 186 19.27 11.15 -26.08
CA ALA A 186 19.82 12.48 -25.84
C ALA A 186 19.54 13.46 -26.99
N ALA A 187 18.27 13.64 -27.33
CA ALA A 187 17.81 14.53 -28.39
C ALA A 187 16.55 15.28 -27.94
N PRO A 188 16.24 16.46 -28.52
CA PRO A 188 14.94 17.09 -28.32
C PRO A 188 13.84 16.21 -28.91
N LEU A 189 12.63 16.31 -28.35
CA LEU A 189 11.47 15.59 -28.89
C LEU A 189 10.98 16.29 -30.15
N ASP A 190 11.14 15.65 -31.31
CA ASP A 190 10.80 16.21 -32.62
C ASP A 190 9.44 15.74 -33.16
N ALA A 191 8.99 16.40 -34.23
CA ALA A 191 7.70 16.13 -34.87
C ALA A 191 7.61 14.71 -35.45
N GLU A 192 8.71 14.19 -36.01
CA GLU A 192 8.74 12.86 -36.60
C GLU A 192 8.56 11.77 -35.54
N THR A 193 9.26 11.90 -34.41
CA THR A 193 9.19 10.98 -33.28
C THR A 193 7.80 10.99 -32.65
N VAL A 194 7.20 12.16 -32.45
CA VAL A 194 5.80 12.28 -31.99
C VAL A 194 4.84 11.61 -32.98
N THR A 195 5.03 11.82 -34.29
CA THR A 195 4.18 11.18 -35.30
C THR A 195 4.27 9.65 -35.22
N LYS A 196 5.48 9.09 -35.08
CA LYS A 196 5.67 7.63 -34.91
C LYS A 196 4.95 7.12 -33.66
N HIS A 197 4.94 7.88 -32.56
CA HIS A 197 4.23 7.53 -31.33
C HIS A 197 2.71 7.54 -31.49
N LEU A 198 2.16 8.62 -32.07
CA LEU A 198 0.72 8.75 -32.29
C LEU A 198 0.20 7.67 -33.25
N LEU A 199 0.99 7.26 -34.23
CA LEU A 199 0.70 6.13 -35.12
C LEU A 199 0.88 4.76 -34.44
N GLY A 200 1.37 4.70 -33.20
CA GLY A 200 1.59 3.46 -32.46
C GLY A 200 2.82 2.66 -32.89
N LYS A 201 3.71 3.24 -33.69
CA LYS A 201 4.95 2.59 -34.16
C LYS A 201 5.98 2.50 -33.04
N ILE A 202 6.04 3.51 -32.18
CA ILE A 202 6.90 3.60 -31.00
C ILE A 202 6.07 4.00 -29.78
N THR A 203 6.64 3.88 -28.58
CA THR A 203 6.00 4.30 -27.34
C THR A 203 6.92 5.26 -26.61
N LEU A 204 6.58 6.55 -26.64
CA LEU A 204 7.35 7.61 -26.03
C LEU A 204 7.07 7.70 -24.53
N ALA A 205 8.13 7.98 -23.78
CA ALA A 205 8.06 8.44 -22.41
C ALA A 205 8.79 9.78 -22.28
N GLY A 206 8.09 10.80 -21.81
CA GLY A 206 8.64 12.13 -21.57
C GLY A 206 9.20 12.26 -20.16
N TYR A 207 10.20 13.12 -19.98
CA TYR A 207 10.67 13.53 -18.66
C TYR A 207 9.98 14.85 -18.30
N PRO A 208 9.06 14.88 -17.31
CA PRO A 208 8.31 16.10 -17.01
C PRO A 208 9.17 17.23 -16.43
N LEU A 209 10.27 16.87 -15.75
CA LEU A 209 11.15 17.79 -15.04
C LEU A 209 12.10 18.51 -15.99
N ARG A 210 12.07 19.84 -15.95
CA ARG A 210 13.06 20.70 -16.62
C ARG A 210 14.34 20.86 -15.82
N SER A 211 15.37 21.36 -16.49
CA SER A 211 16.67 21.70 -15.88
C SER A 211 16.58 22.67 -14.68
N ASP A 212 15.54 23.51 -14.64
CA ASP A 212 15.23 24.46 -13.56
C ASP A 212 14.32 23.89 -12.45
N ASN A 213 14.10 22.57 -12.42
CA ASN A 213 13.22 21.85 -11.49
C ASN A 213 11.73 22.24 -11.60
N THR A 214 11.29 22.72 -12.75
CA THR A 214 9.87 23.02 -13.00
C THR A 214 9.18 21.94 -13.84
N VAL A 215 7.85 21.86 -13.70
CA VAL A 215 6.98 20.96 -14.48
C VAL A 215 5.70 21.71 -14.89
N ARG A 216 5.10 21.31 -16.00
CA ARG A 216 3.87 21.93 -16.54
C ARG A 216 2.65 20.99 -16.55
N TYR A 217 2.86 19.71 -16.26
CA TYR A 217 1.77 18.74 -16.15
C TYR A 217 2.09 17.74 -15.05
N ALA A 218 1.04 17.07 -14.57
CA ALA A 218 1.12 16.00 -13.60
C ALA A 218 0.02 14.98 -13.85
N ALA A 219 0.17 13.79 -13.28
CA ALA A 219 -0.84 12.76 -13.39
C ALA A 219 -0.96 11.93 -12.11
N LEU A 220 -2.17 11.48 -11.81
CA LEU A 220 -2.43 10.42 -10.85
C LEU A 220 -2.61 9.10 -11.60
N SER A 221 -2.08 8.01 -11.06
CA SER A 221 -2.30 6.65 -11.56
C SER A 221 -3.35 5.96 -10.70
N VAL A 222 -4.33 5.35 -11.35
CA VAL A 222 -5.28 4.42 -10.73
C VAL A 222 -4.97 3.04 -11.28
N ARG A 223 -4.56 2.11 -10.40
CA ARG A 223 -4.19 0.76 -10.82
C ARG A 223 -4.69 -0.30 -9.85
N ILE A 224 -4.88 -1.51 -10.38
CA ILE A 224 -5.08 -2.71 -9.58
C ILE A 224 -3.70 -3.23 -9.14
N PRO A 225 -3.44 -3.38 -7.83
CA PRO A 225 -2.23 -4.00 -7.32
C PRO A 225 -2.02 -5.39 -7.92
N LEU A 226 -0.76 -5.74 -8.22
CA LEU A 226 -0.44 -7.01 -8.86
C LEU A 226 -0.95 -8.22 -8.06
N ARG A 227 -0.87 -8.18 -6.73
CA ARG A 227 -1.43 -9.22 -5.85
C ARG A 227 -2.93 -9.46 -6.05
N VAL A 228 -3.70 -8.41 -6.30
CA VAL A 228 -5.15 -8.54 -6.53
C VAL A 228 -5.35 -9.23 -7.87
N LYS A 229 -4.59 -8.84 -8.91
CA LYS A 229 -4.57 -9.54 -10.19
C LYS A 229 -4.19 -11.01 -10.03
N GLU A 230 -3.18 -11.34 -9.22
CA GLU A 230 -2.78 -12.72 -8.93
C GLU A 230 -3.90 -13.52 -8.26
N THR A 231 -4.53 -12.94 -7.24
CA THR A 231 -5.59 -13.60 -6.45
C THR A 231 -6.77 -13.99 -7.33
N TYR A 232 -7.10 -13.16 -8.32
CA TYR A 232 -8.24 -13.34 -9.21
C TYR A 232 -7.85 -13.71 -10.65
N ALA A 233 -6.59 -14.12 -10.90
CA ALA A 233 -6.09 -14.46 -12.24
C ALA A 233 -6.90 -15.58 -12.93
N LYS A 234 -7.45 -16.52 -12.14
CA LYS A 234 -8.33 -17.59 -12.63
C LYS A 234 -9.77 -17.12 -12.88
N GLN A 235 -10.16 -15.96 -12.37
CA GLN A 235 -11.51 -15.38 -12.46
C GLN A 235 -11.50 -14.17 -13.40
N GLN A 236 -11.34 -14.41 -14.69
CA GLN A 236 -11.23 -13.35 -15.69
C GLN A 236 -12.45 -12.40 -15.70
N SER A 237 -13.66 -12.92 -15.48
CA SER A 237 -14.87 -12.10 -15.34
C SER A 237 -14.78 -11.09 -14.19
N TYR A 238 -14.16 -11.46 -13.07
CA TYR A 238 -13.96 -10.56 -11.94
C TYR A 238 -12.90 -9.50 -12.23
N LEU A 239 -11.82 -9.84 -12.95
CA LEU A 239 -10.82 -8.84 -13.38
C LEU A 239 -11.42 -7.82 -14.36
N VAL A 240 -12.29 -8.26 -15.28
CA VAL A 240 -13.05 -7.35 -16.16
C VAL A 240 -13.96 -6.44 -15.35
N PHE A 241 -14.71 -6.99 -14.39
CA PHE A 241 -15.54 -6.21 -13.46
C PHE A 241 -14.72 -5.18 -12.67
N LEU A 242 -13.54 -5.55 -12.16
CA LEU A 242 -12.63 -4.61 -11.49
C LEU A 242 -12.15 -3.51 -12.45
N GLY A 243 -11.92 -3.84 -13.73
CA GLY A 243 -11.59 -2.86 -14.77
C GLY A 243 -12.68 -1.81 -14.96
N GLU A 244 -13.94 -2.24 -15.04
CA GLU A 244 -15.10 -1.34 -15.14
C GLU A 244 -15.29 -0.47 -13.89
N ASN A 245 -15.13 -1.05 -12.69
CA ASN A 245 -15.17 -0.28 -11.44
C ASN A 245 -14.02 0.73 -11.35
N MET A 246 -12.84 0.38 -11.87
CA MET A 246 -11.70 1.29 -11.93
C MET A 246 -11.95 2.44 -12.91
N ARG A 247 -12.61 2.17 -14.05
CA ARG A 247 -13.10 3.21 -14.98
C ARG A 247 -14.09 4.13 -14.28
N SER A 248 -15.09 3.57 -13.60
CA SER A 248 -16.06 4.36 -12.80
C SER A 248 -15.35 5.23 -11.77
N TYR A 249 -14.35 4.70 -11.08
CA TYR A 249 -13.59 5.44 -10.07
C TYR A 249 -12.78 6.60 -10.66
N VAL A 250 -12.06 6.41 -11.78
CA VAL A 250 -11.32 7.53 -12.40
C VAL A 250 -12.27 8.63 -12.91
N LEU A 251 -13.47 8.28 -13.37
CA LEU A 251 -14.50 9.25 -13.74
C LEU A 251 -15.06 9.98 -12.51
N LYS A 252 -15.27 9.29 -11.38
CA LYS A 252 -15.62 9.92 -10.09
C LYS A 252 -14.54 10.92 -9.65
N LEU A 253 -13.25 10.60 -9.83
CA LEU A 253 -12.15 11.54 -9.55
C LEU A 253 -12.20 12.77 -10.46
N ALA A 254 -12.46 12.58 -11.76
CA ALA A 254 -12.60 13.68 -12.72
C ALA A 254 -13.85 14.56 -12.42
N GLN A 255 -14.95 13.94 -12.00
CA GLN A 255 -16.16 14.63 -11.55
C GLN A 255 -15.88 15.44 -10.29
N PHE A 256 -15.18 14.86 -9.30
CA PHE A 256 -14.75 15.56 -8.10
C PHE A 256 -13.90 16.79 -8.45
N ALA A 257 -12.87 16.63 -9.30
CA ALA A 257 -12.05 17.75 -9.76
C ALA A 257 -12.90 18.89 -10.36
N ARG A 258 -13.94 18.55 -11.13
CA ARG A 258 -14.88 19.51 -11.71
C ARG A 258 -15.71 20.25 -10.66
N THR A 259 -16.14 19.59 -9.58
CA THR A 259 -16.90 20.26 -8.49
C THR A 259 -16.09 21.38 -7.82
N VAL A 260 -14.77 21.28 -7.85
CA VAL A 260 -13.84 22.29 -7.32
C VAL A 260 -13.20 23.11 -8.44
N ASP A 261 -13.75 23.05 -9.65
CA ASP A 261 -13.31 23.78 -10.85
C ASP A 261 -11.84 23.53 -11.23
N ILE A 262 -11.34 22.31 -11.06
CA ILE A 262 -9.99 21.92 -11.48
C ILE A 262 -10.10 21.09 -12.76
N PRO A 263 -9.59 21.56 -13.91
CA PRO A 263 -9.55 20.78 -15.14
C PRO A 263 -8.71 19.52 -14.95
N SER A 264 -9.30 18.37 -15.25
CA SER A 264 -8.63 17.07 -15.17
C SER A 264 -9.11 16.15 -16.28
N TYR A 265 -8.22 15.32 -16.81
CA TYR A 265 -8.48 14.54 -18.03
C TYR A 265 -8.17 13.06 -17.81
N PRO A 266 -9.17 12.18 -17.74
CA PRO A 266 -8.97 10.75 -17.57
C PRO A 266 -8.44 10.09 -18.85
N GLU A 267 -7.45 9.21 -18.69
CA GLU A 267 -6.82 8.40 -19.75
C GLU A 267 -6.91 6.92 -19.39
N GLU A 268 -7.34 6.08 -20.33
CA GLU A 268 -7.26 4.62 -20.26
C GLU A 268 -5.94 4.12 -20.86
N ARG A 269 -5.25 3.21 -20.17
CA ARG A 269 -3.97 2.60 -20.60
C ARG A 269 -4.03 1.07 -20.72
N GLY A 270 -5.21 0.53 -21.02
CA GLY A 270 -5.43 -0.92 -21.04
C GLY A 270 -5.19 -1.57 -19.68
N SER A 271 -4.48 -2.70 -19.65
CA SER A 271 -4.29 -3.49 -18.43
C SER A 271 -3.41 -2.82 -17.36
N GLU A 272 -2.68 -1.75 -17.69
CA GLU A 272 -1.88 -0.97 -16.74
C GLU A 272 -2.72 -0.01 -15.87
N GLY A 273 -3.99 0.18 -16.20
CA GLY A 273 -4.94 1.00 -15.44
C GLY A 273 -5.28 2.33 -16.09
N PHE A 274 -5.69 3.29 -15.27
CA PHE A 274 -6.11 4.62 -15.72
C PHE A 274 -5.18 5.70 -15.17
N ARG A 275 -5.17 6.86 -15.82
CA ARG A 275 -4.53 8.07 -15.32
C ARG A 275 -5.49 9.24 -15.30
N LEU A 276 -5.28 10.16 -14.37
CA LEU A 276 -5.96 11.44 -14.34
C LEU A 276 -4.92 12.54 -14.51
N TRP A 277 -4.97 13.25 -15.66
CA TRP A 277 -4.01 14.29 -16.02
C TRP A 277 -4.44 15.67 -15.56
N PHE A 278 -3.46 16.47 -15.13
CA PHE A 278 -3.60 17.87 -14.79
C PHE A 278 -2.58 18.68 -15.58
N PHE A 279 -3.00 19.80 -16.15
CA PHE A 279 -2.15 20.70 -16.93
C PHE A 279 -2.12 22.10 -16.30
N PHE A 280 -0.92 22.63 -16.11
CA PHE A 280 -0.70 23.92 -15.48
C PHE A 280 -0.39 25.00 -16.52
N GLN A 281 -0.76 26.24 -16.22
CA GLN A 281 -0.54 27.37 -17.13
C GLN A 281 0.96 27.70 -17.24
N ASP A 282 1.63 27.77 -16.09
CA ASP A 282 3.03 28.07 -15.96
C ASP A 282 3.85 26.81 -15.65
N PHE A 283 5.17 26.93 -15.80
CA PHE A 283 6.12 25.96 -15.28
C PHE A 283 6.31 26.19 -13.77
N ASP A 284 5.69 25.34 -12.95
CA ASP A 284 5.76 25.44 -11.49
C ASP A 284 6.81 24.49 -10.92
N HIS A 285 7.45 24.89 -9.82
CA HIS A 285 8.42 24.04 -9.12
C HIS A 285 7.78 22.70 -8.70
N PHE A 286 8.42 21.58 -9.03
CA PHE A 286 7.82 20.24 -8.91
C PHE A 286 7.38 19.88 -7.47
N LEU A 287 8.01 20.45 -6.42
CA LEU A 287 7.56 20.24 -5.03
C LEU A 287 6.16 20.81 -4.78
N ARG A 288 5.83 21.94 -5.38
CA ARG A 288 4.50 22.56 -5.24
C ARG A 288 3.44 21.74 -5.97
N VAL A 289 3.81 21.14 -7.11
CA VAL A 289 2.95 20.19 -7.84
C VAL A 289 2.77 18.91 -7.02
N LYS A 290 3.82 18.41 -6.37
CA LYS A 290 3.73 17.27 -5.44
C LYS A 290 2.80 17.56 -4.25
N GLU A 291 2.85 18.76 -3.68
CA GLU A 291 1.91 19.20 -2.65
C GLU A 291 0.48 19.24 -3.15
N PHE A 292 0.25 19.82 -4.34
CA PHE A 292 -1.06 19.81 -4.99
C PHE A 292 -1.62 18.39 -5.19
N LEU A 293 -0.82 17.45 -5.70
CA LEU A 293 -1.27 16.07 -5.88
C LEU A 293 -1.63 15.40 -4.55
N LYS A 294 -0.86 15.66 -3.48
CA LYS A 294 -1.17 15.16 -2.14
C LYS A 294 -2.50 15.73 -1.62
N GLU A 295 -2.68 17.04 -1.75
CA GLU A 295 -3.92 17.71 -1.34
C GLU A 295 -5.13 17.21 -2.14
N PHE A 296 -4.95 16.94 -3.43
CA PHE A 296 -6.00 16.37 -4.27
C PHE A 296 -6.39 14.97 -3.78
N ILE A 297 -5.41 14.08 -3.57
CA ILE A 297 -5.64 12.72 -3.07
C ILE A 297 -6.31 12.75 -1.68
N GLU A 298 -5.97 13.73 -0.83
CA GLU A 298 -6.56 13.89 0.50
C GLU A 298 -8.06 14.25 0.45
N HIS A 299 -8.52 14.92 -0.59
CA HIS A 299 -9.94 15.28 -0.73
C HIS A 299 -10.69 14.41 -1.74
N ALA A 300 -9.97 13.61 -2.51
CA ALA A 300 -10.54 12.71 -3.50
C ALA A 300 -11.50 11.68 -2.85
N PRO A 301 -12.58 11.31 -3.55
CA PRO A 301 -13.43 10.19 -3.15
C PRO A 301 -12.62 8.92 -2.86
N ASP A 302 -13.03 8.17 -1.85
CA ASP A 302 -12.38 6.92 -1.50
C ASP A 302 -12.61 5.86 -2.59
N PRO A 303 -11.61 5.03 -2.93
CA PRO A 303 -11.83 3.91 -3.84
C PRO A 303 -12.74 2.88 -3.16
N GLU A 304 -13.83 2.51 -3.83
CA GLU A 304 -14.79 1.50 -3.35
C GLU A 304 -14.22 0.05 -3.41
N SER A 305 -12.99 -0.13 -3.86
CA SER A 305 -12.44 -1.42 -4.29
C SER A 305 -10.92 -1.48 -4.12
N HIS A 306 -10.33 -2.61 -4.51
CA HIS A 306 -8.90 -2.94 -4.45
C HIS A 306 -8.01 -2.09 -5.39
N PHE A 307 -8.20 -0.78 -5.44
CA PHE A 307 -7.46 0.13 -6.30
C PHE A 307 -6.46 0.95 -5.49
N VAL A 308 -5.37 1.31 -6.14
CA VAL A 308 -4.37 2.20 -5.59
C VAL A 308 -4.36 3.48 -6.41
N LEU A 309 -4.51 4.61 -5.71
CA LEU A 309 -4.40 5.96 -6.26
C LEU A 309 -3.03 6.54 -5.89
N GLU A 310 -2.18 6.75 -6.89
CA GLU A 310 -0.77 7.11 -6.72
C GLU A 310 -0.39 8.35 -7.53
N PRO A 311 0.34 9.32 -6.96
CA PRO A 311 0.90 10.41 -7.76
C PRO A 311 2.08 9.92 -8.60
N ILE A 312 2.08 10.23 -9.89
CA ILE A 312 3.25 10.00 -10.76
C ILE A 312 4.22 11.16 -10.54
N LEU A 313 5.26 10.91 -9.74
CA LEU A 313 6.26 11.91 -9.44
C LEU A 313 7.33 11.96 -10.54
N PRO A 314 7.87 13.15 -10.86
CA PRO A 314 8.93 13.28 -11.85
C PRO A 314 10.29 12.80 -11.34
N THR A 315 10.40 12.45 -10.05
CA THR A 315 11.65 12.02 -9.41
C THR A 315 11.42 10.83 -8.49
N ARG A 316 12.40 9.93 -8.41
CA ARG A 316 12.49 8.86 -7.42
C ARG A 316 13.76 8.98 -6.58
N PRO A 317 13.69 8.69 -5.27
CA PRO A 317 14.88 8.69 -4.42
C PRO A 317 15.82 7.54 -4.78
N VAL A 318 17.13 7.81 -4.84
CA VAL A 318 18.20 6.83 -5.06
C VAL A 318 19.40 7.20 -4.18
N GLY A 319 19.64 6.41 -3.13
CA GLY A 319 20.70 6.68 -2.17
C GLY A 319 20.52 8.03 -1.45
N ILE A 320 21.54 8.87 -1.50
CA ILE A 320 21.55 10.24 -0.92
C ILE A 320 20.89 11.25 -1.89
N GLY A 321 20.58 10.85 -3.12
CA GLY A 321 20.01 11.72 -4.14
C GLY A 321 18.69 11.21 -4.70
N TRP A 322 18.44 11.64 -5.93
CA TRP A 322 17.28 11.28 -6.72
C TRP A 322 17.67 11.09 -8.17
N VAL A 323 16.82 10.40 -8.90
CA VAL A 323 16.90 10.36 -10.37
C VAL A 323 15.54 10.71 -10.94
N GLU A 324 15.56 11.34 -12.10
CA GLU A 324 14.35 11.64 -12.84
C GLU A 324 13.62 10.35 -13.24
N GLN A 325 12.31 10.47 -13.35
CA GLN A 325 11.42 9.43 -13.86
C GLN A 325 10.73 9.95 -15.11
N CYS A 326 10.74 9.13 -16.16
CA CYS A 326 9.91 9.38 -17.32
C CYS A 326 8.49 8.86 -17.10
N ILE A 327 7.54 9.41 -17.86
CA ILE A 327 6.14 9.00 -17.91
C ILE A 327 5.77 8.68 -19.35
N ASN A 328 5.17 7.51 -19.60
CA ASN A 328 4.63 7.17 -20.93
C ASN A 328 3.66 8.27 -21.36
N LEU A 329 3.86 8.84 -22.54
CA LEU A 329 2.98 9.87 -23.09
C LEU A 329 1.70 9.23 -23.64
N PRO A 330 0.56 9.92 -23.60
CA PRO A 330 -0.73 9.36 -23.98
C PRO A 330 -0.87 9.16 -25.49
N LEU A 331 -1.97 8.55 -25.92
CA LEU A 331 -2.35 8.29 -27.33
C LEU A 331 -1.48 7.29 -28.10
N GLY A 332 -0.37 6.82 -27.52
CA GLY A 332 0.42 5.74 -28.10
C GLY A 332 -0.14 4.35 -27.80
N ILE A 333 0.61 3.32 -28.18
CA ILE A 333 0.37 1.94 -27.74
C ILE A 333 1.23 1.67 -26.52
N ASP A 334 0.63 1.27 -25.41
CA ASP A 334 1.38 0.86 -24.23
C ASP A 334 2.00 -0.52 -24.49
N ARG A 335 3.34 -0.64 -24.38
CA ARG A 335 4.01 -1.89 -24.77
C ARG A 335 3.75 -3.03 -23.80
N CYS A 336 3.40 -2.76 -22.55
CA CYS A 336 3.16 -3.80 -21.54
C CYS A 336 1.80 -4.46 -21.75
N SER A 337 0.77 -3.66 -21.96
CA SER A 337 -0.60 -4.13 -22.21
C SER A 337 -0.91 -4.42 -23.68
N HIS A 338 -0.09 -3.90 -24.61
CA HIS A 338 -0.33 -3.95 -26.05
C HIS A 338 -1.66 -3.29 -26.47
N ARG A 339 -2.17 -2.35 -25.66
CA ARG A 339 -3.40 -1.58 -25.91
C ARG A 339 -3.08 -0.13 -26.25
N ARG A 340 -3.92 0.49 -27.08
CA ARG A 340 -3.84 1.92 -27.37
C ARG A 340 -4.40 2.71 -26.18
N CYS A 341 -3.72 3.79 -25.83
CA CYS A 341 -4.16 4.67 -24.77
C CYS A 341 -5.12 5.73 -25.31
N PHE A 342 -6.18 6.05 -24.57
CA PHE A 342 -7.22 7.00 -25.00
C PHE A 342 -7.62 7.93 -23.87
N PHE A 343 -7.87 9.20 -24.20
CA PHE A 343 -8.61 10.08 -23.32
C PHE A 343 -10.10 9.74 -23.37
N LEU A 344 -10.74 9.82 -22.19
CA LEU A 344 -12.12 9.43 -21.99
C LEU A 344 -13.02 10.65 -21.80
N ARG A 345 -14.26 10.49 -22.27
CA ARG A 345 -15.40 11.37 -22.01
C ARG A 345 -15.98 11.11 -20.63
N ASP A 346 -16.93 11.95 -20.25
CA ASP A 346 -17.64 11.86 -18.96
C ASP A 346 -18.43 10.57 -18.78
N ASP A 347 -18.86 9.95 -19.87
CA ASP A 347 -19.55 8.65 -19.88
C ASP A 347 -18.59 7.45 -19.85
N GLY A 348 -17.27 7.70 -19.83
CA GLY A 348 -16.24 6.67 -19.85
C GLY A 348 -15.87 6.14 -21.23
N SER A 349 -16.55 6.58 -22.29
CA SER A 349 -16.18 6.22 -23.66
C SER A 349 -14.98 7.03 -24.16
N PRO A 350 -14.11 6.47 -25.03
CA PRO A 350 -13.06 7.25 -25.68
C PRO A 350 -13.63 8.41 -26.52
N TYR A 351 -12.93 9.55 -26.55
CA TYR A 351 -13.24 10.59 -27.54
C TYR A 351 -13.07 10.05 -28.97
N GLU A 352 -14.06 10.28 -29.84
CA GLU A 352 -14.02 9.86 -31.25
C GLU A 352 -12.80 10.39 -32.00
N ASN A 353 -12.48 11.67 -31.78
CA ASN A 353 -11.28 12.30 -32.30
C ASN A 353 -10.41 12.83 -31.15
N GLN A 354 -9.37 12.06 -30.84
CA GLN A 354 -8.43 12.37 -29.76
C GLN A 354 -7.65 13.68 -30.01
N PHE A 355 -7.33 14.02 -31.26
CA PHE A 355 -6.54 15.22 -31.59
C PHE A 355 -7.37 16.51 -31.46
N ILE A 356 -8.63 16.49 -31.90
CA ILE A 356 -9.56 17.60 -31.65
C ILE A 356 -9.76 17.80 -30.14
N PHE A 357 -9.79 16.72 -29.36
CA PHE A 357 -9.87 16.79 -27.91
C PHE A 357 -8.62 17.44 -27.28
N LEU A 358 -7.40 17.11 -27.72
CA LEU A 358 -6.18 17.73 -27.19
C LEU A 358 -6.22 19.26 -27.26
N LYS A 359 -6.76 19.81 -28.36
CA LYS A 359 -6.93 21.27 -28.55
C LYS A 359 -7.92 21.91 -27.56
N LYS A 360 -8.75 21.10 -26.88
CA LYS A 360 -9.73 21.55 -25.87
C LYS A 360 -9.21 21.44 -24.44
N ILE A 361 -8.01 20.89 -24.23
CA ILE A 361 -7.40 20.79 -22.90
C ILE A 361 -7.13 22.19 -22.35
N ARG A 362 -7.66 22.46 -21.15
CA ARG A 362 -7.50 23.71 -20.43
C ARG A 362 -6.41 23.56 -19.39
N ARG A 363 -5.65 24.63 -19.22
CA ARG A 363 -4.62 24.78 -18.18
C ARG A 363 -5.17 25.60 -17.02
N ILE A 364 -4.66 25.33 -15.82
CA ILE A 364 -5.00 26.09 -14.61
C ILE A 364 -3.73 26.59 -13.91
N PRO A 365 -3.69 27.82 -13.36
CA PRO A 365 -2.59 28.22 -12.49
C PRO A 365 -2.55 27.34 -11.23
N LEU A 366 -1.38 26.77 -10.90
CA LEU A 366 -1.24 25.86 -9.76
C LEU A 366 -1.73 26.48 -8.45
N ARG A 367 -1.42 27.77 -8.22
CA ARG A 367 -1.87 28.51 -7.03
C ARG A 367 -3.39 28.51 -6.86
N VAL A 368 -4.13 28.63 -7.97
CA VAL A 368 -5.59 28.65 -7.97
C VAL A 368 -6.13 27.25 -7.65
N ALA A 369 -5.56 26.21 -8.28
CA ALA A 369 -5.94 24.82 -8.04
C ALA A 369 -5.71 24.41 -6.57
N THR A 370 -4.53 24.69 -6.01
CA THR A 370 -4.20 24.43 -4.60
C THR A 370 -5.12 25.20 -3.64
N LYS A 371 -5.40 26.48 -3.92
CA LYS A 371 -6.30 27.29 -3.08
C LYS A 371 -7.72 26.70 -3.04
N ARG A 372 -8.23 26.21 -4.17
CA ARG A 372 -9.55 25.57 -4.27
C ARG A 372 -9.62 24.31 -3.40
N LEU A 373 -8.60 23.45 -3.45
CA LEU A 373 -8.54 22.25 -2.60
C LEU A 373 -8.49 22.60 -1.10
N ARG A 374 -7.61 23.53 -0.70
CA ARG A 374 -7.48 23.95 0.71
C ARG A 374 -8.72 24.63 1.29
N SER A 375 -9.61 25.14 0.43
CA SER A 375 -10.86 25.75 0.87
C SER A 375 -11.94 24.73 1.23
N LEU A 376 -11.76 23.47 0.86
CA LEU A 376 -12.65 22.39 1.25
C LEU A 376 -12.49 22.13 2.75
N ARG A 377 -13.61 21.98 3.46
CA ARG A 377 -13.59 21.41 4.81
C ARG A 377 -13.20 19.94 4.69
N GLY A 378 -12.43 19.45 5.66
CA GLY A 378 -12.01 18.04 5.72
C GLY A 378 -13.22 17.12 5.54
N PRO A 379 -13.09 16.04 4.76
CA PRO A 379 -14.24 15.24 4.35
C PRO A 379 -14.96 14.60 5.55
N GLU A 380 -16.30 14.70 5.60
CA GLU A 380 -17.14 13.84 6.44
C GLU A 380 -17.11 12.43 5.85
N ARG A 381 -16.14 11.61 6.27
CA ARG A 381 -15.93 10.27 5.71
C ARG A 381 -16.72 9.22 6.48
N LYS A 382 -17.69 8.59 5.81
CA LYS A 382 -18.32 7.34 6.27
C LYS A 382 -17.56 6.16 5.67
N TYR A 383 -16.71 5.51 6.46
CA TYR A 383 -15.97 4.33 6.02
C TYR A 383 -16.90 3.16 5.77
N LEU A 384 -16.85 2.60 4.55
CA LEU A 384 -17.49 1.33 4.23
C LEU A 384 -16.82 0.20 5.02
N ASN A 385 -17.63 -0.66 5.63
CA ASN A 385 -17.19 -1.87 6.32
C ASN A 385 -16.48 -2.81 5.33
N ASN A 386 -15.14 -2.78 5.31
CA ASN A 386 -14.37 -3.63 4.43
C ASN A 386 -14.28 -5.07 4.98
N THR A 387 -14.44 -6.07 4.11
CA THR A 387 -14.55 -7.51 4.38
C THR A 387 -13.24 -8.20 4.79
N LEU A 388 -12.27 -7.47 5.34
CA LEU A 388 -10.98 -8.01 5.76
C LEU A 388 -11.05 -8.43 7.22
N SER A 389 -11.06 -9.73 7.47
CA SER A 389 -10.93 -10.28 8.83
C SER A 389 -9.46 -10.24 9.27
N PHE A 390 -9.26 -9.77 10.49
CA PHE A 390 -7.96 -9.70 11.14
C PHE A 390 -7.92 -10.72 12.29
N PRO A 391 -6.73 -11.08 12.81
CA PRO A 391 -6.67 -11.87 14.03
C PRO A 391 -7.41 -11.17 15.17
N ASP A 392 -8.05 -11.96 16.04
CA ASP A 392 -8.89 -11.50 17.15
C ASP A 392 -8.31 -10.32 17.97
N PRO A 393 -7.00 -10.26 18.31
CA PRO A 393 -6.44 -9.10 19.02
C PRO A 393 -6.64 -7.77 18.29
N VAL A 394 -6.54 -7.77 16.95
CA VAL A 394 -6.67 -6.57 16.13
C VAL A 394 -8.14 -6.23 15.87
N GLU A 395 -9.00 -7.22 15.69
CA GLU A 395 -10.45 -6.97 15.61
C GLU A 395 -11.00 -6.37 16.91
N ARG A 396 -10.56 -6.89 18.08
CA ARG A 396 -10.89 -6.29 19.38
C ARG A 396 -10.37 -4.87 19.50
N LEU A 397 -9.15 -4.60 19.04
CA LEU A 397 -8.59 -3.25 19.05
C LEU A 397 -9.43 -2.28 18.20
N MET A 398 -9.83 -2.68 17.00
CA MET A 398 -10.67 -1.90 16.10
C MET A 398 -12.04 -1.62 16.72
N SER A 399 -12.66 -2.61 17.36
CA SER A 399 -13.97 -2.44 18.00
C SER A 399 -13.97 -1.48 19.19
N ARG A 400 -12.82 -1.28 19.86
CA ARG A 400 -12.72 -0.49 21.09
C ARG A 400 -11.96 0.84 20.95
N CYS A 401 -11.22 1.03 19.86
CA CYS A 401 -10.49 2.26 19.59
C CYS A 401 -10.79 2.79 18.17
N SER A 402 -11.68 3.78 18.10
CA SER A 402 -12.12 4.43 16.86
C SER A 402 -10.97 5.06 16.06
N ALA A 403 -9.98 5.65 16.73
CA ALA A 403 -8.80 6.22 16.07
C ALA A 403 -7.93 5.15 15.37
N ILE A 404 -7.69 4.00 16.01
CA ILE A 404 -6.93 2.92 15.38
C ILE A 404 -7.75 2.24 14.27
N ALA A 405 -9.05 2.04 14.50
CA ALA A 405 -9.95 1.50 13.48
C ALA A 405 -9.93 2.36 12.21
N TYR A 406 -10.03 3.68 12.37
CA TYR A 406 -9.92 4.64 11.26
C TYR A 406 -8.60 4.48 10.50
N LEU A 407 -7.46 4.41 11.20
CA LEU A 407 -6.15 4.27 10.54
C LEU A 407 -6.02 2.95 9.78
N ILE A 408 -6.52 1.84 10.33
CA ILE A 408 -6.53 0.54 9.66
C ILE A 408 -7.43 0.61 8.43
N GLN A 409 -8.64 1.14 8.55
CA GLN A 409 -9.58 1.28 7.42
C GLN A 409 -9.00 2.18 6.33
N LYS A 410 -8.39 3.31 6.70
CA LYS A 410 -7.64 4.19 5.80
C LYS A 410 -6.57 3.41 5.04
N ALA A 411 -5.73 2.66 5.74
CA ALA A 411 -4.67 1.87 5.12
C ALA A 411 -5.23 0.81 4.16
N VAL A 412 -6.25 0.08 4.62
CA VAL A 412 -6.89 -1.02 3.89
C VAL A 412 -7.64 -0.54 2.64
N SER A 413 -8.18 0.68 2.67
CA SER A 413 -8.77 1.34 1.50
C SER A 413 -7.74 1.79 0.46
N GLY A 414 -6.46 1.44 0.62
CA GLY A 414 -5.41 1.78 -0.34
C GLY A 414 -4.95 3.23 -0.27
N GLN A 415 -5.26 3.94 0.82
CA GLN A 415 -4.83 5.33 0.99
C GLN A 415 -3.38 5.42 1.46
N MET A 416 -2.72 6.51 1.05
CA MET A 416 -1.42 6.86 1.59
C MET A 416 -1.55 7.29 3.05
N LEU A 417 -0.80 6.63 3.92
CA LEU A 417 -0.68 7.03 5.32
C LEU A 417 0.46 8.04 5.51
N ARG A 418 0.22 9.06 6.33
CA ARG A 418 1.26 9.99 6.80
C ARG A 418 2.28 9.25 7.66
N ARG A 419 3.46 9.85 7.87
CA ARG A 419 4.53 9.24 8.68
C ARG A 419 4.06 8.96 10.10
N GLU A 420 3.34 9.91 10.68
CA GLU A 420 2.77 9.88 12.02
C GLU A 420 1.75 8.74 12.16
N GLU A 421 0.87 8.60 11.17
CA GLU A 421 -0.16 7.54 11.11
C GLU A 421 0.49 6.15 11.05
N LYS A 422 1.55 5.99 10.27
CA LYS A 422 2.33 4.75 10.24
C LYS A 422 2.98 4.46 11.58
N VAL A 423 3.61 5.46 12.21
CA VAL A 423 4.21 5.29 13.54
C VAL A 423 3.16 4.81 14.54
N ILE A 424 1.95 5.38 14.53
CA ILE A 424 0.85 4.95 15.38
C ILE A 424 0.51 3.47 15.11
N LEU A 425 0.37 3.05 13.85
CA LEU A 425 0.06 1.65 13.51
C LEU A 425 1.18 0.67 13.90
N PHE A 426 2.44 1.03 13.71
CA PHE A 426 3.57 0.19 14.15
C PHE A 426 3.56 -0.01 15.67
N TYR A 427 3.41 1.07 16.45
CA TYR A 427 3.40 1.02 17.93
C TYR A 427 2.03 0.65 18.54
N SER A 428 1.09 0.18 17.73
CA SER A 428 -0.18 -0.39 18.19
C SER A 428 -0.38 -1.78 17.57
N VAL A 429 -0.80 -1.84 16.31
CA VAL A 429 -1.04 -3.08 15.56
C VAL A 429 0.24 -3.90 15.42
N GLY A 430 1.37 -3.27 15.11
CA GLY A 430 2.65 -3.97 14.94
C GLY A 430 3.13 -4.67 16.21
N LEU A 431 2.75 -4.20 17.39
CA LEU A 431 3.08 -4.88 18.66
C LEU A 431 2.16 -6.08 18.95
N LEU A 432 0.95 -6.10 18.40
CA LEU A 432 0.02 -7.24 18.49
C LEU A 432 0.31 -8.33 17.44
N ASP A 433 1.23 -8.06 16.52
CA ASP A 433 1.50 -8.87 15.35
C ASP A 433 2.61 -9.90 15.63
N ASP A 434 2.25 -10.97 16.35
CA ASP A 434 3.20 -11.99 16.81
C ASP A 434 3.98 -12.65 15.63
N ASP A 435 3.34 -12.80 14.47
CA ASP A 435 3.94 -13.38 13.26
C ASP A 435 4.49 -12.33 12.27
N GLY A 436 4.33 -11.05 12.56
CA GLY A 436 4.65 -9.94 11.67
C GLY A 436 3.80 -9.82 10.40
N ASN A 437 2.76 -10.65 10.26
CA ASN A 437 1.94 -10.73 9.06
C ASN A 437 0.75 -9.75 9.04
N VAL A 438 0.31 -9.26 10.20
CA VAL A 438 -0.86 -8.37 10.30
C VAL A 438 -0.52 -6.96 9.86
N ILE A 439 0.60 -6.40 10.31
CA ILE A 439 1.04 -5.06 9.89
C ILE A 439 1.34 -5.04 8.39
N HIS A 440 1.88 -6.14 7.86
CA HIS A 440 2.03 -6.34 6.42
C HIS A 440 0.67 -6.29 5.74
N ARG A 441 -0.32 -7.05 6.22
CA ARG A 441 -1.70 -7.01 5.66
C ARG A 441 -2.35 -5.63 5.73
N VAL A 442 -2.15 -4.87 6.81
CA VAL A 442 -2.72 -3.54 6.99
C VAL A 442 -2.06 -2.52 6.05
N LEU A 443 -0.73 -2.55 5.95
CA LEU A 443 0.02 -1.56 5.18
C LEU A 443 0.12 -1.93 3.70
N GLU A 444 -0.04 -3.19 3.34
CA GLU A 444 0.13 -3.67 1.96
C GLU A 444 -0.69 -2.96 0.90
N PRO A 445 -1.96 -2.57 1.16
CA PRO A 445 -2.72 -1.79 0.19
C PRO A 445 -2.21 -0.36 0.03
N THR A 446 -1.40 0.15 0.97
CA THR A 446 -0.91 1.53 0.91
C THR A 446 0.13 1.70 -0.22
N PRO A 447 0.08 2.81 -0.98
CA PRO A 447 0.94 3.07 -2.14
C PRO A 447 2.44 2.87 -1.92
N ASP A 448 2.95 3.33 -0.78
CA ASP A 448 4.38 3.35 -0.47
C ASP A 448 4.82 2.14 0.37
N TYR A 449 4.01 1.08 0.36
CA TYR A 449 4.35 -0.17 1.02
C TYR A 449 5.56 -0.84 0.38
N ASN A 450 6.48 -1.27 1.23
CA ASN A 450 7.60 -2.12 0.85
C ASN A 450 7.79 -3.20 1.90
N TYR A 451 7.65 -4.46 1.50
CA TYR A 451 7.76 -5.61 2.40
C TYR A 451 9.09 -5.61 3.17
N THR A 452 10.22 -5.47 2.47
CA THR A 452 11.55 -5.55 3.11
C THR A 452 11.79 -4.41 4.11
N LYS A 453 11.34 -3.19 3.79
CA LYS A 453 11.45 -2.03 4.69
C LYS A 453 10.56 -2.21 5.92
N THR A 454 9.32 -2.64 5.71
CA THR A 454 8.35 -2.88 6.79
C THR A 454 8.83 -3.98 7.73
N LYS A 455 9.33 -5.09 7.18
CA LYS A 455 9.90 -6.21 7.96
C LYS A 455 11.07 -5.74 8.82
N ARG A 456 12.04 -5.04 8.23
CA ARG A 456 13.19 -4.47 8.97
C ARG A 456 12.77 -3.49 10.08
N GLN A 457 11.72 -2.72 9.84
CA GLN A 457 11.21 -1.77 10.83
C GLN A 457 10.52 -2.51 11.98
N LEU A 458 9.78 -3.58 11.69
CA LEU A 458 9.14 -4.42 12.71
C LEU A 458 10.17 -5.16 13.57
N GLU A 459 11.22 -5.73 12.94
CA GLU A 459 12.33 -6.38 13.64
C GLU A 459 13.09 -5.44 14.60
N ARG A 460 13.06 -4.13 14.34
CA ARG A 460 13.71 -3.09 15.16
C ARG A 460 12.75 -2.38 16.12
N LEU A 461 11.48 -2.78 16.14
CA LEU A 461 10.45 -2.07 16.90
C LEU A 461 10.65 -2.28 18.40
N GLN A 462 10.74 -1.19 19.15
CA GLN A 462 10.80 -1.26 20.61
C GLN A 462 9.42 -1.59 21.18
N ARG A 463 9.38 -2.39 22.25
CA ARG A 463 8.14 -2.83 22.92
C ARG A 463 7.55 -1.76 23.85
N ASN A 464 7.40 -0.54 23.34
CA ASN A 464 6.84 0.60 24.06
C ASN A 464 5.57 1.07 23.35
N PRO A 465 4.37 0.62 23.78
CA PRO A 465 3.12 1.00 23.14
C PRO A 465 2.94 2.52 23.10
N ILE A 466 2.42 3.04 21.99
CA ILE A 466 2.14 4.47 21.90
C ILE A 466 1.00 4.86 22.86
N SER A 467 1.14 6.02 23.53
CA SER A 467 0.12 6.54 24.45
C SER A 467 -1.00 7.26 23.70
N CYS A 468 -2.22 7.26 24.26
CA CYS A 468 -3.36 7.99 23.70
C CYS A 468 -3.09 9.49 23.60
N LEU A 469 -2.34 10.06 24.55
CA LEU A 469 -1.90 11.46 24.49
C LEU A 469 -1.03 11.72 23.25
N LYS A 470 -0.06 10.84 22.97
CA LYS A 470 0.81 10.97 21.81
C LYS A 470 0.04 10.82 20.51
N ILE A 471 -0.90 9.87 20.43
CA ILE A 471 -1.80 9.71 19.26
C ILE A 471 -2.56 11.02 19.00
N ARG A 472 -3.23 11.59 20.01
CA ARG A 472 -3.99 12.85 19.87
C ARG A 472 -3.11 14.02 19.42
N SER A 473 -1.85 14.08 19.88
CA SER A 473 -0.90 15.10 19.42
C SER A 473 -0.42 14.92 17.98
N MET A 474 -0.36 13.67 17.50
CA MET A 474 0.14 13.32 16.17
C MET A 474 -0.92 13.45 15.08
N ILE A 475 -2.20 13.21 15.42
CA ILE A 475 -3.33 13.21 14.49
C ILE A 475 -4.56 13.92 15.10
N PRO A 476 -4.44 15.21 15.46
CA PRO A 476 -5.52 15.94 16.11
C PRO A 476 -6.76 16.03 15.22
N GLU A 477 -6.60 16.14 13.91
CA GLU A 477 -7.71 16.23 12.97
C GLU A 477 -8.58 14.97 12.97
N ILE A 478 -7.93 13.79 12.99
CA ILE A 478 -8.59 12.49 12.99
C ILE A 478 -9.24 12.24 14.36
N THR A 479 -8.52 12.51 15.45
CA THR A 479 -9.06 12.25 16.80
C THR A 479 -10.21 13.18 17.18
N ALA A 480 -10.33 14.34 16.54
CA ALA A 480 -11.49 15.23 16.66
C ALA A 480 -12.66 14.79 15.78
N SER A 481 -12.42 14.13 14.64
CA SER A 481 -13.49 13.67 13.74
C SER A 481 -14.06 12.30 14.10
N VAL A 482 -13.33 11.49 14.88
CA VAL A 482 -13.79 10.19 15.38
C VAL A 482 -14.17 10.27 16.86
N ASP A 483 -15.17 9.50 17.28
CA ASP A 483 -15.62 9.44 18.69
C ASP A 483 -14.59 8.75 19.59
N CYS A 484 -13.48 9.43 19.90
CA CYS A 484 -12.36 8.91 20.69
C CYS A 484 -12.59 9.06 22.20
N LEU A 485 -13.45 8.21 22.77
CA LEU A 485 -13.95 8.28 24.16
C LEU A 485 -13.39 7.18 25.09
N CYS A 486 -12.22 6.62 24.78
CA CYS A 486 -11.65 5.50 25.52
C CYS A 486 -11.46 5.83 27.02
N GLN A 487 -11.94 4.94 27.89
CA GLN A 487 -11.70 4.96 29.34
C GLN A 487 -10.89 3.71 29.72
N PHE A 488 -9.90 3.88 30.59
CA PHE A 488 -8.97 2.82 30.97
C PHE A 488 -8.89 2.66 32.48
N ASP A 489 -8.70 1.42 32.92
CA ASP A 489 -8.24 1.12 34.27
C ASP A 489 -6.72 1.30 34.33
N LEU A 490 -6.28 2.38 34.97
CA LEU A 490 -4.86 2.77 35.05
C LEU A 490 -4.18 2.29 36.33
N ARG A 491 -4.82 1.39 37.10
CA ARG A 491 -4.22 0.79 38.30
C ARG A 491 -2.88 0.11 37.99
N GLY A 492 -1.97 0.17 38.96
CA GLY A 492 -0.58 -0.26 38.79
C GLY A 492 0.27 0.76 38.03
N GLY A 493 -0.19 2.02 37.95
CA GLY A 493 0.47 3.11 37.27
C GLY A 493 0.66 2.78 35.80
N LYS A 494 -0.40 2.53 35.02
CA LYS A 494 -0.25 2.39 33.56
C LYS A 494 -0.62 3.71 32.90
N TYR A 495 -0.08 3.98 31.72
CA TYR A 495 -0.52 5.13 30.93
C TYR A 495 -1.63 4.73 29.93
N PRO A 496 -2.54 5.66 29.57
CA PRO A 496 -3.56 5.42 28.56
C PRO A 496 -2.95 4.99 27.23
N SER A 497 -3.32 3.81 26.73
CA SER A 497 -2.88 3.30 25.43
C SER A 497 -3.97 2.40 24.82
N PRO A 498 -4.16 2.41 23.49
CA PRO A 498 -5.13 1.52 22.85
C PRO A 498 -4.92 0.04 23.18
N LEU A 499 -3.67 -0.38 23.46
CA LEU A 499 -3.35 -1.78 23.79
C LEU A 499 -3.92 -2.24 25.13
N LEU A 500 -4.33 -1.33 26.02
CA LEU A 500 -5.07 -1.68 27.24
C LEU A 500 -6.43 -2.34 26.94
N HIS A 501 -7.01 -2.13 25.74
CA HIS A 501 -8.24 -2.81 25.33
C HIS A 501 -8.05 -4.30 25.04
N VAL A 502 -6.82 -4.76 24.81
CA VAL A 502 -6.54 -6.10 24.26
C VAL A 502 -5.53 -6.87 25.09
N ARG A 503 -4.34 -6.31 25.34
CA ARG A 503 -3.25 -6.95 26.11
C ARG A 503 -2.69 -5.96 27.14
N PRO A 504 -3.37 -5.77 28.30
CA PRO A 504 -2.98 -4.78 29.30
C PRO A 504 -1.57 -4.95 29.89
N HIS A 505 -1.00 -6.16 29.84
CA HIS A 505 0.35 -6.45 30.34
C HIS A 505 1.45 -5.91 29.43
N MET A 506 1.15 -5.57 28.18
CA MET A 506 2.11 -4.98 27.24
C MET A 506 2.36 -3.50 27.49
N VAL A 507 1.45 -2.84 28.22
CA VAL A 507 1.61 -1.46 28.63
C VAL A 507 2.36 -1.48 29.96
N PRO A 508 3.62 -1.03 29.99
CA PRO A 508 4.42 -1.08 31.20
C PRO A 508 3.77 -0.19 32.27
N ALA A 509 3.97 -0.58 33.54
CA ALA A 509 3.73 0.34 34.63
C ALA A 509 4.65 1.56 34.40
N SER A 510 4.05 2.72 34.17
CA SER A 510 4.65 4.03 34.14
C SER A 510 5.54 4.23 35.36
N GLN A 511 6.82 3.94 35.17
CA GLN A 511 7.87 4.63 35.93
C GLN A 511 7.85 6.15 35.64
N GLU A 512 7.02 6.64 34.71
CA GLU A 512 6.83 8.06 34.39
C GLU A 512 6.17 8.91 35.49
N PHE A 513 5.58 8.33 36.55
CA PHE A 513 5.13 9.12 37.72
C PHE A 513 6.24 9.37 38.75
N LEU A 514 7.41 8.76 38.57
CA LEU A 514 8.61 9.24 39.24
C LEU A 514 9.09 10.45 38.43
N VAL A 515 8.82 11.66 38.93
CA VAL A 515 9.44 12.87 38.41
C VAL A 515 10.94 12.72 38.66
N SER A 516 11.72 12.43 37.62
CA SER A 516 13.18 12.43 37.76
C SER A 516 13.64 13.88 37.95
N GLU A 517 14.63 14.09 38.83
CA GLU A 517 15.16 15.44 39.12
C GLU A 517 15.80 16.11 37.88
N GLY A 518 16.00 15.38 36.77
CA GLY A 518 16.70 15.84 35.56
C GLY A 518 15.83 16.23 34.37
N ILE A 519 14.51 16.41 34.50
CA ILE A 519 13.64 16.78 33.37
C ILE A 519 13.85 18.25 32.92
N PRO A 520 13.85 18.55 31.60
CA PRO A 520 13.94 19.92 31.09
C PRO A 520 12.75 20.80 31.53
N LEU A 521 13.00 22.08 31.84
CA LEU A 521 11.99 23.02 32.37
C LEU A 521 10.71 23.11 31.52
N LYS A 522 10.86 23.15 30.19
CA LYS A 522 9.71 23.24 29.26
C LYS A 522 8.79 22.03 29.42
N GLU A 523 9.39 20.84 29.50
CA GLU A 523 8.65 19.60 29.65
C GLU A 523 8.01 19.50 31.05
N ALA A 524 8.72 19.93 32.10
CA ALA A 524 8.18 19.99 33.45
C ALA A 524 6.96 20.93 33.54
N ALA A 525 7.05 22.13 32.92
CA ALA A 525 5.97 23.11 32.91
C ALA A 525 4.74 22.61 32.13
N GLU A 526 4.95 22.00 30.96
CA GLU A 526 3.85 21.41 30.17
C GLU A 526 3.14 20.28 30.93
N ARG A 527 3.90 19.39 31.59
CA ARG A 527 3.36 18.33 32.44
C ARG A 527 2.58 18.89 33.63
N TYR A 528 3.11 19.91 34.32
CA TYR A 528 2.44 20.57 35.45
C TYR A 528 1.13 21.22 35.04
N ILE A 529 1.10 21.98 33.96
CA ILE A 529 -0.11 22.66 33.46
C ILE A 529 -1.18 21.62 33.12
N HIS A 530 -0.81 20.54 32.45
CA HIS A 530 -1.74 19.50 32.06
C HIS A 530 -2.34 18.78 33.28
N LEU A 531 -1.50 18.35 34.23
CA LEU A 531 -1.95 17.70 35.47
C LEU A 531 -2.83 18.62 36.32
N SER A 532 -2.46 19.90 36.43
CA SER A 532 -3.24 20.89 37.19
C SER A 532 -4.64 21.09 36.61
N ARG A 533 -4.77 21.14 35.27
CA ARG A 533 -6.07 21.20 34.59
C ARG A 533 -6.91 19.96 34.85
N HIS A 534 -6.29 18.77 34.76
CA HIS A 534 -6.99 17.51 35.05
C HIS A 534 -7.52 17.46 36.48
N VAL A 535 -6.71 17.84 37.47
CA VAL A 535 -7.14 17.91 38.88
C VAL A 535 -8.30 18.88 39.06
N GLU A 536 -8.29 20.03 38.39
CA GLU A 536 -9.37 21.01 38.47
C GLU A 536 -10.68 20.51 37.83
N GLU A 537 -10.59 19.83 36.69
CA GLU A 537 -11.75 19.20 36.05
C GLU A 537 -12.34 18.08 36.92
N GLU A 538 -11.50 17.21 37.47
CA GLU A 538 -11.93 16.13 38.36
C GLU A 538 -12.57 16.67 39.64
N LYS A 539 -12.02 17.74 40.23
CA LYS A 539 -12.64 18.43 41.38
C LYS A 539 -14.03 18.94 41.06
N ARG A 540 -14.23 19.58 39.91
CA ARG A 540 -15.56 20.08 39.50
C ARG A 540 -16.58 18.96 39.31
N ILE A 541 -16.15 17.83 38.76
CA ILE A 541 -17.01 16.65 38.61
C ILE A 541 -17.34 16.07 39.99
N LEU A 542 -16.35 15.97 40.88
CA LEU A 542 -16.52 15.50 42.25
C LEU A 542 -17.54 16.36 43.01
N GLU A 543 -17.41 17.70 42.96
CA GLU A 543 -18.37 18.63 43.58
C GLU A 543 -19.80 18.44 43.06
N ARG A 544 -19.97 18.16 41.76
CA ARG A 544 -21.29 17.84 41.19
C ARG A 544 -21.84 16.53 41.74
N LEU A 545 -21.00 15.50 41.88
CA LEU A 545 -21.37 14.22 42.46
C LEU A 545 -21.73 14.37 43.95
N GLU A 546 -20.98 15.15 44.71
CA GLU A 546 -21.26 15.43 46.11
C GLU A 546 -22.64 16.11 46.30
N LYS A 547 -23.02 17.04 45.42
CA LYS A 547 -24.38 17.63 45.43
C LYS A 547 -25.47 16.60 45.15
N VAL A 548 -25.21 15.65 44.25
CA VAL A 548 -26.14 14.54 43.96
C VAL A 548 -26.26 13.62 45.18
N LEU A 549 -25.13 13.23 45.78
CA LEU A 549 -25.10 12.43 47.00
C LEU A 549 -25.84 13.14 48.14
N GLU A 550 -25.66 14.44 48.32
CA GLU A 550 -26.34 15.23 49.34
C GLU A 550 -27.87 15.18 49.18
N LYS A 551 -28.35 15.31 47.95
CA LYS A 551 -29.77 15.21 47.63
C LYS A 551 -30.32 13.81 47.93
N HIS A 552 -29.57 12.76 47.61
CA HIS A 552 -29.98 11.37 47.88
C HIS A 552 -29.96 11.02 49.36
N PHE A 553 -28.90 11.39 50.08
CA PHE A 553 -28.74 11.13 51.51
C PHE A 553 -29.78 11.89 52.33
N SER A 554 -30.04 13.16 51.99
CA SER A 554 -31.09 13.96 52.63
C SER A 554 -32.50 13.42 52.35
N ARG A 555 -32.79 12.98 51.11
CA ARG A 555 -34.09 12.38 50.77
C ARG A 555 -34.34 11.03 51.46
N LYS A 556 -33.29 10.23 51.66
CA LYS A 556 -33.39 8.89 52.28
C LYS A 556 -33.15 8.88 53.79
N GLY A 557 -32.69 9.99 54.38
CA GLY A 557 -32.38 10.08 55.81
C GLY A 557 -31.17 9.24 56.24
N ILE A 558 -30.21 9.00 55.34
CA ILE A 558 -29.02 8.17 55.62
C ILE A 558 -27.77 9.04 55.82
N SER A 559 -26.87 8.60 56.70
CA SER A 559 -25.56 9.23 56.95
C SER A 559 -24.39 8.49 56.31
N GLU A 560 -24.61 7.26 55.85
CA GLU A 560 -23.59 6.40 55.28
C GLU A 560 -24.16 5.46 54.22
N TYR A 561 -23.32 5.07 53.27
CA TYR A 561 -23.64 4.08 52.25
C TYR A 561 -22.41 3.21 51.97
N ALA A 562 -22.52 1.91 52.24
CA ALA A 562 -21.45 0.96 51.99
C ALA A 562 -21.50 0.46 50.54
N THR A 563 -20.34 0.49 49.87
CA THR A 563 -20.09 -0.28 48.64
C THR A 563 -19.37 -1.59 49.01
N ARG A 564 -19.03 -2.42 48.02
CA ARG A 564 -18.39 -3.74 48.28
C ARG A 564 -17.06 -3.66 49.03
N GLU A 565 -16.34 -2.54 48.94
CA GLU A 565 -14.99 -2.38 49.51
C GLU A 565 -14.81 -1.07 50.32
N ILE A 566 -15.66 -0.06 50.10
CA ILE A 566 -15.49 1.28 50.67
C ILE A 566 -16.84 1.82 51.13
N LYS A 567 -16.86 2.47 52.29
CA LYS A 567 -18.01 3.15 52.85
C LYS A 567 -17.93 4.65 52.62
N VAL A 568 -18.99 5.23 52.06
CA VAL A 568 -19.13 6.67 51.87
C VAL A 568 -19.90 7.24 53.04
N VAL A 569 -19.28 8.09 53.84
CA VAL A 569 -19.86 8.67 55.07
C VAL A 569 -20.03 10.18 54.91
N ARG A 570 -21.24 10.67 55.19
CA ARG A 570 -21.56 12.11 55.26
C ARG A 570 -21.36 12.58 56.70
N ARG A 571 -20.35 13.42 56.94
CA ARG A 571 -20.12 14.09 58.22
C ARG A 571 -20.54 15.55 58.12
N SER A 572 -21.36 16.04 59.04
CA SER A 572 -21.69 17.46 59.11
C SER A 572 -20.71 18.15 60.07
N LEU A 573 -19.96 19.12 59.57
CA LEU A 573 -19.08 19.99 60.36
C LEU A 573 -19.49 21.43 60.06
N ASN A 574 -19.92 22.17 61.08
CA ASN A 574 -20.30 23.59 60.99
C ASN A 574 -21.32 23.91 59.87
N GLY A 575 -22.31 23.04 59.67
CA GLY A 575 -23.37 23.26 58.66
C GLY A 575 -22.96 22.95 57.22
N GLN A 576 -21.73 22.48 56.98
CA GLN A 576 -21.29 21.97 55.68
C GLN A 576 -21.13 20.45 55.73
N SER A 577 -21.70 19.77 54.73
CA SER A 577 -21.52 18.33 54.54
C SER A 577 -20.13 18.05 53.98
N ARG A 578 -19.34 17.27 54.72
CA ARG A 578 -18.05 16.74 54.27
C ARG A 578 -18.19 15.24 54.01
N TRP A 579 -17.77 14.81 52.84
CA TRP A 579 -17.78 13.41 52.44
C TRP A 579 -16.45 12.76 52.81
N VAL A 580 -16.51 11.62 53.48
CA VAL A 580 -15.34 10.84 53.90
C VAL A 580 -15.49 9.43 53.35
N LEU A 581 -14.39 8.90 52.80
CA LEU A 581 -14.28 7.50 52.41
C LEU A 581 -13.64 6.73 53.57
N GLU A 582 -14.38 5.79 54.14
CA GLU A 582 -13.87 4.85 55.14
C GLU A 582 -13.70 3.49 54.46
N TYR A 583 -12.50 2.94 54.50
CA TYR A 583 -12.23 1.60 53.98
C TYR A 583 -12.73 0.57 55.00
N VAL A 584 -13.49 -0.42 54.52
CA VAL A 584 -14.09 -1.46 55.37
C VAL A 584 -13.09 -2.57 55.64
#